data_AF-A0A9W9V5K9-F1
#
_entry.id   AF-A0A9W9V5K9-F1
#
_cell.length_a   1.000
_cell.length_b   1.000
_cell.length_c   1.000
_cell.angle_alpha   90.00
_cell.angle_beta   90.00
_cell.angle_gamma   90.00
#
_symmetry.space_group_name_H-M   'P 1'
#
loop_
_entity.id
_entity.type
_entity.pdbx_description
1 polymer ?
#
loop_
_entity_poly.entity_id
_entity_poly.type
_entity_poly.pdbx_seq_one_letter_code
_entity_poly.pdbx_strand_id
1 'polypeptide(L)'
;MRTSVFTTAIVGICLSAASSALDLKASHTPYKKPPQGCDCYTVSGPDPGYFQHYKLWDFRTVDLKKHAHLNLSDPIVDGDGEWDEWDDFEESIDESDINLPPETSDINQSDPTSLVFFKTSFERDWSSQAWERKGTPNAPVLMINSKNNIFLTRDYERDEPHATYLVLRTTRHDGYTSTAEIETRLRNIYRCSLRVRLRFLPADFVMAQPPQPREWPPLAPERHANTRLNNPTVGDDYRMPIHEDLPPSGACAGIFTYHDRITESDIEILTRDPSHIVHYANQPDYDFETDREIPGASTIAEIPVPWTTWATHRLDWFPDISRWLVNDQIIDARTYRVPNLQSMIVLNLWSDGGLWTGDMRLGDSIYMGIEYIELIYNRSSDVADVLRAPPQNPLQNDINIDPGQSSASDPGHFICKPGKEGRECRKHKFLTRPRAESCHKSCNIDEF
;
A
#
# COMPACT_ATOMS: atom_id res chain seq x y z
N MET A 1 18.39 -70.12 -52.18
CA MET A 1 18.14 -70.25 -50.73
C MET A 1 17.87 -68.86 -50.20
N ARG A 2 16.67 -68.63 -49.64
CA ARG A 2 16.21 -67.34 -49.14
C ARG A 2 16.89 -67.03 -47.80
N THR A 3 17.46 -65.84 -47.66
CA THR A 3 17.82 -65.25 -46.37
C THR A 3 17.02 -63.97 -46.19
N SER A 4 16.16 -63.96 -45.17
CA SER A 4 15.35 -62.82 -44.75
C SER A 4 16.23 -61.70 -44.21
N VAL A 5 15.99 -60.48 -44.68
CA VAL A 5 16.44 -59.24 -44.04
C VAL A 5 15.24 -58.66 -43.30
N PHE A 6 15.35 -58.51 -41.98
CA PHE A 6 14.37 -57.80 -41.15
C PHE A 6 14.52 -56.30 -41.38
N THR A 7 13.46 -55.66 -41.88
CA THR A 7 13.32 -54.21 -41.97
C THR A 7 12.76 -53.68 -40.63
N THR A 8 13.56 -52.93 -39.89
CA THR A 8 13.07 -52.07 -38.80
C THR A 8 12.75 -50.69 -39.38
N ALA A 9 11.47 -50.33 -39.37
CA ALA A 9 11.02 -48.98 -39.70
C ALA A 9 11.20 -48.06 -38.48
N ILE A 10 12.08 -47.06 -38.59
CA ILE A 10 12.15 -45.94 -37.64
C ILE A 10 11.14 -44.90 -38.11
N VAL A 11 10.04 -44.76 -37.37
CA VAL A 11 9.08 -43.66 -37.53
C VAL A 11 9.70 -42.42 -36.91
N GLY A 12 10.16 -41.49 -37.74
CA GLY A 12 10.56 -40.15 -37.31
C GLY A 12 9.33 -39.33 -36.97
N ILE A 13 9.09 -39.11 -35.68
CA ILE A 13 8.07 -38.16 -35.21
C ILE A 13 8.71 -36.77 -35.27
N CYS A 14 8.38 -35.99 -36.29
CA CYS A 14 8.60 -34.56 -36.30
C CYS A 14 7.63 -33.90 -35.31
N LEU A 15 8.08 -33.68 -34.07
CA LEU A 15 7.43 -32.75 -33.15
C LEU A 15 7.74 -31.33 -33.65
N SER A 16 6.80 -30.74 -34.40
CA SER A 16 6.78 -29.31 -34.63
C SER A 16 6.54 -28.62 -33.29
N ALA A 17 7.57 -28.03 -32.71
CA ALA A 17 7.42 -27.09 -31.62
C ALA A 17 6.67 -25.86 -32.15
N ALA A 18 5.37 -25.79 -31.87
CA ALA A 18 4.64 -24.55 -32.01
C ALA A 18 5.12 -23.63 -30.89
N SER A 19 6.02 -22.70 -31.22
CA SER A 19 6.35 -21.58 -30.34
C SER A 19 5.11 -20.70 -30.21
N SER A 20 4.32 -20.94 -29.17
CA SER A 20 3.32 -19.99 -28.71
C SER A 20 4.07 -18.78 -28.15
N ALA A 21 4.28 -17.77 -28.98
CA ALA A 21 4.58 -16.43 -28.49
C ALA A 21 3.37 -16.00 -27.65
N LEU A 22 3.50 -16.09 -26.32
CA LEU A 22 2.59 -15.43 -25.41
C LEU A 22 2.83 -13.93 -25.59
N ASP A 23 1.84 -13.28 -26.19
CA ASP A 23 1.72 -11.83 -26.28
C ASP A 23 1.69 -11.29 -24.84
N LEU A 24 2.84 -10.81 -24.34
CA LEU A 24 2.99 -10.11 -23.06
C LEU A 24 2.34 -8.73 -23.17
N LYS A 25 1.03 -8.70 -23.44
CA LYS A 25 0.23 -7.51 -23.15
C LYS A 25 0.09 -7.46 -21.65
N ALA A 26 0.56 -6.36 -21.06
CA ALA A 26 0.29 -6.01 -19.67
C ALA A 26 -1.18 -6.30 -19.39
N SER A 27 -1.43 -7.31 -18.55
CA SER A 27 -2.78 -7.68 -18.13
C SER A 27 -3.37 -6.46 -17.43
N HIS A 28 -4.22 -5.72 -18.14
CA HIS A 28 -4.96 -4.58 -17.60
C HIS A 28 -5.90 -5.14 -16.53
N THR A 29 -5.50 -5.07 -15.26
CA THR A 29 -6.43 -5.30 -14.16
C THR A 29 -7.46 -4.17 -14.19
N PRO A 30 -8.76 -4.47 -14.31
CA PRO A 30 -9.81 -3.46 -14.38
C PRO A 30 -9.69 -2.43 -13.25
N TYR A 31 -10.20 -1.23 -13.51
CA TYR A 31 -10.38 -0.24 -12.45
C TYR A 31 -11.32 -0.83 -11.37
N LYS A 32 -10.87 -0.81 -10.11
CA LYS A 32 -11.62 -1.43 -9.01
C LYS A 32 -12.56 -0.39 -8.44
N LYS A 33 -13.87 -0.64 -8.55
CA LYS A 33 -14.86 0.28 -7.97
C LYS A 33 -14.94 0.04 -6.46
N PRO A 34 -14.98 1.10 -5.63
CA PRO A 34 -15.26 0.93 -4.22
C PRO A 34 -16.60 0.18 -4.03
N PRO A 35 -16.65 -0.81 -3.12
CA PRO A 35 -17.89 -1.51 -2.80
C PRO A 35 -18.93 -0.53 -2.23
N GLN A 36 -20.13 -0.51 -2.82
CA GLN A 36 -21.19 0.45 -2.47
C GLN A 36 -22.29 -0.15 -1.58
N GLY A 37 -22.71 0.63 -0.58
CA GLY A 37 -23.81 0.30 0.33
C GLY A 37 -23.52 -0.93 1.20
N CYS A 38 -22.28 -1.11 1.64
CA CYS A 38 -21.84 -2.23 2.48
C CYS A 38 -21.69 -1.79 3.93
N ASP A 39 -22.13 -2.62 4.88
CA ASP A 39 -21.98 -2.37 6.31
C ASP A 39 -20.68 -2.99 6.85
N CYS A 40 -20.19 -4.04 6.19
CA CYS A 40 -18.90 -4.66 6.48
C CYS A 40 -18.29 -5.30 5.23
N TYR A 41 -17.01 -5.67 5.36
CA TYR A 41 -16.19 -6.20 4.29
C TYR A 41 -15.62 -7.56 4.66
N THR A 42 -15.48 -8.41 3.66
CA THR A 42 -14.83 -9.72 3.75
C THR A 42 -13.84 -9.88 2.61
N VAL A 43 -13.00 -10.90 2.68
CA VAL A 43 -12.06 -11.26 1.62
C VAL A 43 -12.22 -12.71 1.24
N SER A 44 -11.79 -13.06 0.04
CA SER A 44 -11.66 -14.45 -0.37
C SER A 44 -10.52 -15.13 0.40
N GLY A 45 -10.68 -16.43 0.62
CA GLY A 45 -9.73 -17.27 1.32
C GLY A 45 -10.32 -17.90 2.59
N PRO A 46 -9.55 -18.78 3.26
CA PRO A 46 -10.02 -19.45 4.47
C PRO A 46 -10.16 -18.47 5.64
N ASP A 47 -11.28 -18.58 6.34
CA ASP A 47 -11.62 -17.89 7.60
C ASP A 47 -11.39 -16.36 7.58
N PRO A 48 -11.99 -15.63 6.62
CA PRO A 48 -11.64 -14.23 6.37
C PRO A 48 -12.12 -13.26 7.47
N GLY A 49 -13.01 -13.70 8.36
CA GLY A 49 -13.66 -12.81 9.32
C GLY A 49 -14.39 -11.64 8.66
N TYR A 50 -14.69 -10.62 9.45
CA TYR A 50 -15.32 -9.39 8.98
C TYR A 50 -14.49 -8.16 9.34
N PHE A 51 -14.50 -7.18 8.44
CA PHE A 51 -13.87 -5.88 8.61
C PHE A 51 -14.91 -4.75 8.53
N GLN A 52 -14.75 -3.72 9.36
CA GLN A 52 -15.71 -2.61 9.44
C GLN A 52 -15.34 -1.44 8.51
N HIS A 53 -14.09 -1.39 8.04
CA HIS A 53 -13.60 -0.27 7.25
C HIS A 53 -12.96 -0.73 5.95
N TYR A 54 -13.11 0.09 4.93
CA TYR A 54 -12.53 -0.06 3.60
C TYR A 54 -11.91 1.27 3.17
N LYS A 55 -10.72 1.21 2.57
CA LYS A 55 -10.07 2.32 1.87
C LYS A 55 -9.33 1.80 0.64
N LEU A 56 -9.43 2.55 -0.46
CA LEU A 56 -8.66 2.36 -1.68
C LEU A 56 -7.96 3.66 -2.04
N TRP A 57 -6.65 3.60 -2.20
CA TRP A 57 -5.84 4.66 -2.79
C TRP A 57 -5.40 4.18 -4.17
N ASP A 58 -6.09 4.64 -5.20
CA ASP A 58 -5.81 4.30 -6.59
C ASP A 58 -4.98 5.41 -7.25
N PHE A 59 -3.79 5.04 -7.71
CA PHE A 59 -2.85 5.97 -8.33
C PHE A 59 -2.87 5.87 -9.86
N ARG A 60 -3.70 5.02 -10.46
CA ARG A 60 -3.69 4.73 -11.90
C ARG A 60 -4.16 5.89 -12.78
N THR A 61 -4.99 6.79 -12.26
CA THR A 61 -5.62 7.88 -13.03
C THR A 61 -5.70 9.19 -12.25
N VAL A 62 -4.60 9.58 -11.59
CA VAL A 62 -4.58 10.79 -10.77
C VAL A 62 -4.44 12.02 -11.66
N ASP A 63 -5.38 12.97 -11.51
CA ASP A 63 -5.26 14.29 -12.11
C ASP A 63 -4.15 15.11 -11.43
N LEU A 64 -2.94 15.02 -11.99
CA LEU A 64 -1.76 15.72 -11.47
C LEU A 64 -1.93 17.24 -11.48
N LYS A 65 -2.71 17.80 -12.41
CA LYS A 65 -2.97 19.24 -12.49
C LYS A 65 -3.84 19.67 -11.34
N LYS A 66 -4.98 19.00 -11.12
CA LYS A 66 -5.85 19.25 -9.97
C LYS A 66 -5.06 19.15 -8.68
N HIS A 67 -4.23 18.12 -8.53
CA HIS A 67 -3.41 17.92 -7.34
C HIS A 67 -2.33 19.01 -7.15
N ALA A 68 -1.73 19.53 -8.23
CA ALA A 68 -0.71 20.57 -8.14
C ALA A 68 -1.26 21.91 -7.60
N HIS A 69 -2.55 22.16 -7.76
CA HIS A 69 -3.23 23.37 -7.27
C HIS A 69 -4.05 23.15 -5.98
N LEU A 70 -3.92 21.99 -5.32
CA LEU A 70 -4.63 21.71 -4.07
C LEU A 70 -4.12 22.59 -2.93
N ASN A 71 -5.05 23.26 -2.24
CA ASN A 71 -4.80 23.80 -0.91
C ASN A 71 -5.04 22.70 0.13
N LEU A 72 -3.97 22.10 0.65
CA LEU A 72 -4.06 21.04 1.65
C LEU A 72 -4.63 21.51 3.00
N SER A 73 -4.76 22.82 3.21
CA SER A 73 -5.31 23.42 4.44
C SER A 73 -6.84 23.46 4.45
N ASP A 74 -7.47 23.39 3.28
CA ASP A 74 -8.93 23.43 3.19
C ASP A 74 -9.49 22.05 3.58
N PRO A 75 -10.55 22.00 4.42
CA PRO A 75 -11.26 20.75 4.62
C PRO A 75 -11.72 20.27 3.23
N ILE A 76 -11.29 19.07 2.83
CA ILE A 76 -11.96 18.43 1.71
C ILE A 76 -13.35 18.18 2.27
N VAL A 77 -14.37 18.53 1.50
CA VAL A 77 -15.71 17.98 1.77
C VAL A 77 -15.55 16.49 1.54
N ASP A 78 -15.10 15.77 2.57
CA ASP A 78 -15.21 14.34 2.66
C ASP A 78 -16.71 14.12 2.72
N GLY A 79 -17.32 13.97 1.55
CA GLY A 79 -18.64 13.41 1.46
C GLY A 79 -18.57 12.04 2.12
N ASP A 80 -19.11 11.98 3.33
CA ASP A 80 -19.82 10.80 3.81
C ASP A 80 -21.10 10.55 2.97
N GLY A 81 -21.38 11.41 1.99
CA GLY A 81 -22.25 11.14 0.86
C GLY A 81 -21.60 10.14 -0.09
N GLU A 82 -22.18 8.94 -0.12
CA GLU A 82 -22.59 8.26 -1.36
C GLU A 82 -21.79 8.69 -2.60
N TRP A 83 -20.93 7.79 -3.10
CA TRP A 83 -20.35 7.84 -4.45
C TRP A 83 -21.44 7.64 -5.55
N ASP A 84 -22.62 8.22 -5.36
CA ASP A 84 -23.83 8.01 -6.17
C ASP A 84 -24.05 9.10 -7.24
N GLU A 85 -23.11 10.03 -7.44
CA GLU A 85 -23.08 10.87 -8.64
C GLU A 85 -21.90 10.45 -9.52
N TRP A 86 -22.12 9.34 -10.22
CA TRP A 86 -21.60 9.20 -11.58
C TRP A 86 -22.25 10.31 -12.40
N ASP A 87 -21.59 11.46 -12.54
CA ASP A 87 -21.99 12.43 -13.55
C ASP A 87 -21.75 11.76 -14.92
N ASP A 88 -22.85 11.28 -15.50
CA ASP A 88 -23.10 11.35 -16.93
C ASP A 88 -22.85 12.81 -17.36
N PHE A 89 -21.61 13.16 -17.67
CA PHE A 89 -21.32 14.38 -18.42
C PHE A 89 -21.58 14.11 -19.91
N GLU A 90 -22.83 13.75 -20.22
CA GLU A 90 -23.42 14.03 -21.52
C GLU A 90 -23.75 15.54 -21.57
N GLU A 91 -23.46 16.15 -22.72
CA GLU A 91 -23.58 17.59 -22.97
C GLU A 91 -24.95 18.17 -22.56
N SER A 92 -24.96 19.11 -21.61
CA SER A 92 -25.90 20.23 -21.66
C SER A 92 -25.29 21.48 -21.01
N ILE A 93 -24.68 22.32 -21.85
CA ILE A 93 -24.40 23.71 -21.50
C ILE A 93 -25.75 24.44 -21.49
N ASP A 94 -26.24 24.81 -20.31
CA ASP A 94 -27.31 25.81 -20.18
C ASP A 94 -26.65 27.19 -20.03
N GLU A 95 -26.85 28.04 -21.04
CA GLU A 95 -26.01 29.19 -21.37
C GLU A 95 -26.39 30.47 -20.61
N SER A 96 -26.94 30.39 -19.39
CA SER A 96 -27.59 31.59 -18.82
C SER A 96 -27.44 31.90 -17.34
N ASP A 97 -26.38 31.48 -16.63
CA ASP A 97 -26.18 32.07 -15.28
C ASP A 97 -24.77 31.97 -14.68
N ILE A 98 -23.77 32.67 -15.25
CA ILE A 98 -22.54 33.00 -14.50
C ILE A 98 -22.05 34.41 -14.87
N ASN A 99 -22.44 35.42 -14.08
CA ASN A 99 -21.66 36.66 -13.92
C ASN A 99 -20.59 36.41 -12.83
N LEU A 100 -19.48 35.76 -13.19
CA LEU A 100 -18.24 35.79 -12.42
C LEU A 100 -17.28 36.79 -13.09
N PRO A 101 -16.51 37.59 -12.33
CA PRO A 101 -15.55 38.52 -12.90
C PRO A 101 -14.47 37.75 -13.67
N PRO A 102 -13.90 38.34 -14.75
CA PRO A 102 -13.09 37.60 -15.70
C PRO A 102 -11.85 37.02 -15.01
N GLU A 103 -11.76 35.69 -15.03
CA GLU A 103 -10.52 34.97 -14.79
C GLU A 103 -9.44 35.56 -15.69
N THR A 104 -8.34 35.98 -15.06
CA THR A 104 -7.08 36.11 -15.76
C THR A 104 -6.71 34.72 -16.26
N SER A 105 -6.93 34.49 -17.56
CA SER A 105 -6.48 33.30 -18.27
C SER A 105 -4.97 33.14 -18.09
N ASP A 106 -4.55 32.22 -17.22
CA ASP A 106 -3.17 31.76 -17.15
C ASP A 106 -2.88 30.90 -18.39
N ILE A 107 -2.48 31.60 -19.44
CA ILE A 107 -2.01 31.07 -20.71
C ILE A 107 -0.68 30.34 -20.47
N ASN A 108 -0.61 29.05 -20.83
CA ASN A 108 0.59 28.20 -21.00
C ASN A 108 1.29 27.62 -19.75
N GLN A 109 0.58 27.02 -18.79
CA GLN A 109 1.19 25.95 -17.98
C GLN A 109 0.82 24.58 -18.55
N SER A 110 1.81 23.91 -19.14
CA SER A 110 1.69 22.49 -19.51
C SER A 110 1.37 21.68 -18.27
N ASP A 111 0.43 20.75 -18.37
CA ASP A 111 0.05 19.89 -17.26
C ASP A 111 1.30 19.18 -16.68
N PRO A 112 1.44 19.13 -15.34
CA PRO A 112 2.60 18.52 -14.72
C PRO A 112 2.71 17.03 -15.08
N THR A 113 3.91 16.60 -15.44
CA THR A 113 4.20 15.20 -15.78
C THR A 113 4.57 14.36 -14.55
N SER A 114 4.88 15.02 -13.43
CA SER A 114 5.12 14.40 -12.13
C SER A 114 4.81 15.38 -11.00
N LEU A 115 4.51 14.87 -9.80
CA LEU A 115 4.16 15.65 -8.62
C LEU A 115 4.63 14.95 -7.34
N VAL A 116 5.33 15.67 -6.45
CA VAL A 116 5.73 15.12 -5.15
C VAL A 116 4.53 14.74 -4.29
N PHE A 117 4.61 13.58 -3.61
CA PHE A 117 3.47 12.98 -2.91
C PHE A 117 2.91 13.86 -1.79
N PHE A 118 3.78 14.54 -1.04
CA PHE A 118 3.36 15.41 0.06
C PHE A 118 2.58 16.66 -0.37
N LYS A 119 2.44 16.92 -1.67
CA LYS A 119 1.58 17.97 -2.24
C LYS A 119 0.22 17.43 -2.73
N THR A 120 -0.05 16.15 -2.52
CA THR A 120 -1.27 15.47 -2.99
C THR A 120 -2.26 15.28 -1.84
N SER A 121 -3.54 15.07 -2.14
CA SER A 121 -4.55 14.73 -1.14
C SER A 121 -4.25 13.43 -0.38
N PHE A 122 -3.44 12.53 -0.96
CA PHE A 122 -3.04 11.27 -0.33
C PHE A 122 -2.23 11.47 0.97
N GLU A 123 -1.52 12.60 1.11
CA GLU A 123 -0.79 12.99 2.34
C GLU A 123 -1.73 13.26 3.55
N ARG A 124 -3.06 13.22 3.35
CA ARG A 124 -4.04 13.28 4.45
C ARG A 124 -4.24 11.95 5.16
N ASP A 125 -4.07 10.85 4.44
CA ASP A 125 -4.15 9.50 4.99
C ASP A 125 -2.78 8.93 5.31
N TRP A 126 -1.78 9.36 4.55
CA TRP A 126 -0.39 8.93 4.67
C TRP A 126 0.50 10.08 5.13
N SER A 127 1.61 9.75 5.76
CA SER A 127 2.68 10.67 6.14
C SER A 127 3.95 10.24 5.44
N SER A 128 4.40 11.03 4.47
CA SER A 128 5.74 10.89 3.92
C SER A 128 6.78 11.28 4.97
N GLN A 129 7.80 10.45 5.16
CA GLN A 129 8.74 10.63 6.26
C GLN A 129 9.96 11.48 5.87
N ALA A 130 10.63 11.99 6.90
CA ALA A 130 11.89 12.70 6.78
C ALA A 130 12.73 12.45 8.04
N TRP A 131 13.81 11.69 7.90
CA TRP A 131 14.69 11.30 9.00
C TRP A 131 16.07 10.91 8.45
N GLU A 132 17.05 10.72 9.33
CA GLU A 132 18.39 10.25 8.98
C GLU A 132 18.84 9.12 9.91
N ARG A 133 19.56 8.14 9.37
CA ARG A 133 20.15 7.02 10.12
C ARG A 133 21.64 6.93 9.81
N LYS A 134 22.49 7.17 10.82
CA LYS A 134 23.95 7.10 10.67
C LYS A 134 24.40 5.70 10.27
N GLY A 135 25.48 5.64 9.50
CA GLY A 135 26.17 4.41 9.20
C GLY A 135 26.72 3.73 10.47
N THR A 136 26.72 2.40 10.46
CA THR A 136 27.29 1.53 11.48
C THR A 136 28.21 0.50 10.79
N PRO A 137 29.06 -0.26 11.53
CA PRO A 137 29.90 -1.28 10.90
C PRO A 137 29.13 -2.32 10.06
N ASN A 138 27.88 -2.62 10.42
CA ASN A 138 27.05 -3.63 9.74
C ASN A 138 26.07 -3.02 8.70
N ALA A 139 25.94 -1.70 8.70
CA ALA A 139 25.10 -0.91 7.80
C ALA A 139 25.87 0.39 7.47
N PRO A 140 26.94 0.31 6.67
CA PRO A 140 27.98 1.34 6.59
C PRO A 140 27.53 2.64 5.93
N VAL A 141 26.46 2.63 5.13
CA VAL A 141 26.02 3.81 4.38
C VAL A 141 25.03 4.63 5.20
N LEU A 142 25.28 5.94 5.32
CA LEU A 142 24.35 6.90 5.89
C LEU A 142 23.04 6.89 5.08
N MET A 143 21.90 6.81 5.75
CA MET A 143 20.59 6.90 5.11
C MET A 143 19.95 8.25 5.40
N ILE A 144 19.40 8.86 4.35
CA ILE A 144 18.59 10.08 4.45
C ILE A 144 17.24 9.81 3.83
N ASN A 145 16.22 9.63 4.68
CA ASN A 145 14.86 9.48 4.21
C ASN A 145 14.30 10.84 3.79
N SER A 146 13.70 10.91 2.60
CA SER A 146 13.14 12.14 2.08
C SER A 146 11.77 11.99 1.45
N LYS A 147 10.89 12.91 1.82
CA LYS A 147 9.61 13.16 1.15
C LYS A 147 9.69 13.38 -0.36
N ASN A 148 10.83 13.85 -0.89
CA ASN A 148 11.03 14.07 -2.34
C ASN A 148 11.29 12.77 -3.12
N ASN A 149 11.58 11.67 -2.42
CA ASN A 149 11.72 10.34 -3.00
C ASN A 149 10.38 9.62 -3.20
N ILE A 150 9.27 10.30 -2.91
CA ILE A 150 7.92 9.77 -3.07
C ILE A 150 7.13 10.73 -3.98
N PHE A 151 6.70 10.27 -5.14
CA PHE A 151 6.05 11.12 -6.13
C PHE A 151 5.13 10.35 -7.07
N LEU A 152 4.13 11.03 -7.60
CA LEU A 152 3.31 10.54 -8.71
C LEU A 152 3.97 10.93 -10.03
N THR A 153 3.88 10.06 -11.03
CA THR A 153 4.35 10.32 -12.39
C THR A 153 3.39 9.73 -13.41
N ARG A 154 3.44 10.26 -14.64
CA ARG A 154 2.69 9.70 -15.77
C ARG A 154 3.25 8.34 -16.17
N ASP A 155 2.35 7.44 -16.52
CA ASP A 155 2.66 6.16 -17.12
C ASP A 155 2.63 6.28 -18.64
N TYR A 156 3.81 6.41 -19.25
CA TYR A 156 3.96 6.48 -20.69
C TYR A 156 4.05 5.09 -21.35
N GLU A 157 4.13 4.01 -20.58
CA GLU A 157 4.03 2.65 -21.15
C GLU A 157 2.58 2.29 -21.48
N ARG A 158 1.61 2.95 -20.83
CA ARG A 158 0.19 2.80 -21.12
C ARG A 158 -0.21 3.78 -22.22
N ASP A 159 -0.99 3.29 -23.19
CA ASP A 159 -1.61 4.11 -24.24
C ASP A 159 -2.87 4.84 -23.69
N GLU A 160 -2.70 5.49 -22.53
CA GLU A 160 -3.75 6.16 -21.77
C GLU A 160 -3.24 7.53 -21.30
N PRO A 161 -3.79 8.65 -21.81
CA PRO A 161 -3.24 10.00 -21.57
C PRO A 161 -3.14 10.44 -20.11
N HIS A 162 -3.98 9.86 -19.25
CA HIS A 162 -4.08 10.19 -17.82
C HIS A 162 -3.53 9.08 -16.92
N ALA A 163 -2.89 8.07 -17.48
CA ALA A 163 -2.33 6.99 -16.68
C ALA A 163 -1.19 7.52 -15.79
N THR A 164 -1.21 7.14 -14.51
CA THR A 164 -0.22 7.52 -13.51
C THR A 164 0.10 6.34 -12.58
N TYR A 165 1.14 6.48 -11.76
CA TYR A 165 1.37 5.61 -10.61
C TYR A 165 2.19 6.35 -9.55
N LEU A 166 2.19 5.82 -8.33
CA LEU A 166 3.04 6.29 -7.23
C LEU A 166 4.43 5.65 -7.35
N VAL A 167 5.47 6.42 -7.06
CA VAL A 167 6.86 5.96 -7.07
C VAL A 167 7.50 6.19 -5.72
N LEU A 168 8.17 5.16 -5.21
CA LEU A 168 9.19 5.27 -4.18
C LEU A 168 10.56 5.11 -4.86
N ARG A 169 11.51 5.99 -4.53
CA ARG A 169 12.88 5.98 -5.06
C ARG A 169 13.90 5.82 -3.93
N THR A 170 14.94 5.03 -4.19
CA THR A 170 16.20 5.10 -3.43
C THR A 170 17.35 5.40 -4.39
N THR A 171 18.28 6.27 -4.00
CA THR A 171 19.43 6.66 -4.84
C THR A 171 20.70 6.66 -4.01
N ARG A 172 21.75 6.02 -4.54
CA ARG A 172 23.07 6.03 -3.92
C ARG A 172 23.86 7.26 -4.37
N HIS A 173 24.09 8.18 -3.44
CA HIS A 173 24.99 9.33 -3.61
C HIS A 173 26.40 8.98 -3.14
N ASP A 174 27.39 9.86 -3.24
CA ASP A 174 28.78 9.57 -2.80
C ASP A 174 28.85 9.19 -1.30
N GLY A 175 28.30 10.02 -0.43
CA GLY A 175 28.39 9.85 1.04
C GLY A 175 27.17 9.26 1.75
N TYR A 176 26.07 9.01 1.05
CA TYR A 176 24.81 8.53 1.64
C TYR A 176 23.92 7.85 0.60
N THR A 177 22.89 7.17 1.06
CA THR A 177 21.74 6.74 0.25
C THR A 177 20.53 7.57 0.63
N SER A 178 19.85 8.15 -0.34
CA SER A 178 18.54 8.76 -0.11
C SER A 178 17.46 7.68 -0.19
N THR A 179 16.52 7.65 0.76
CA THR A 179 15.50 6.59 0.89
C THR A 179 14.08 7.16 0.92
N ALA A 180 13.07 6.30 0.81
CA ALA A 180 11.66 6.67 0.81
C ALA A 180 10.88 5.89 1.86
N GLU A 181 9.95 6.56 2.56
CA GLU A 181 8.99 5.90 3.47
C GLU A 181 7.69 6.70 3.58
N ILE A 182 6.56 5.98 3.52
CA ILE A 182 5.24 6.48 3.87
C ILE A 182 4.65 5.63 5.00
N GLU A 183 3.98 6.28 5.94
CA GLU A 183 3.26 5.64 7.04
C GLU A 183 1.80 6.04 7.01
N THR A 184 0.88 5.15 7.37
CA THR A 184 -0.50 5.58 7.63
C THR A 184 -0.53 6.55 8.81
N ARG A 185 -1.26 7.66 8.66
CA ARG A 185 -1.56 8.55 9.82
C ARG A 185 -2.45 7.86 10.84
N LEU A 186 -3.27 6.92 10.38
CA LEU A 186 -4.00 6.01 11.24
C LEU A 186 -3.04 5.02 11.90
N ARG A 187 -3.01 4.99 13.24
CA ARG A 187 -2.10 4.15 14.04
C ARG A 187 -2.79 3.08 14.88
N ASN A 188 -4.12 2.98 14.78
CA ASN A 188 -4.91 2.05 15.58
C ASN A 188 -5.55 0.94 14.73
N ILE A 189 -4.95 0.59 13.60
CA ILE A 189 -5.39 -0.54 12.77
C ILE A 189 -5.18 -1.81 13.59
N TYR A 190 -6.22 -2.65 13.70
CA TYR A 190 -6.17 -3.87 14.46
C TYR A 190 -6.84 -4.98 13.67
N ARG A 191 -6.03 -5.82 13.02
CA ARG A 191 -6.42 -6.75 11.94
C ARG A 191 -6.77 -6.04 10.65
N CYS A 192 -6.25 -6.55 9.55
CA CYS A 192 -6.50 -6.01 8.24
C CYS A 192 -6.29 -7.05 7.14
N SER A 193 -6.70 -6.68 5.93
CA SER A 193 -6.19 -7.25 4.70
C SER A 193 -5.64 -6.10 3.86
N LEU A 194 -4.32 -6.03 3.74
CA LEU A 194 -3.57 -5.02 3.01
C LEU A 194 -3.18 -5.59 1.65
N ARG A 195 -3.48 -4.87 0.56
CA ARG A 195 -3.03 -5.18 -0.80
C ARG A 195 -2.23 -4.00 -1.35
N VAL A 196 -1.09 -4.29 -1.94
CA VAL A 196 -0.28 -3.30 -2.66
C VAL A 196 0.02 -3.88 -4.04
N ARG A 197 -0.45 -3.19 -5.09
CA ARG A 197 -0.11 -3.56 -6.46
C ARG A 197 1.11 -2.78 -6.90
N LEU A 198 2.22 -3.49 -7.07
CA LEU A 198 3.53 -2.89 -7.28
C LEU A 198 4.33 -3.61 -8.36
N ARG A 199 5.40 -2.96 -8.80
CA ARG A 199 6.55 -3.57 -9.45
C ARG A 199 7.79 -2.73 -9.21
N PHE A 200 8.96 -3.32 -9.37
CA PHE A 200 10.20 -2.57 -9.54
C PHE A 200 10.46 -2.26 -11.01
N LEU A 201 10.95 -1.06 -11.28
CA LEU A 201 11.21 -0.59 -12.65
C LEU A 201 12.64 -0.98 -13.08
N PRO A 202 12.87 -1.30 -14.37
CA PRO A 202 14.19 -1.55 -14.93
C PRO A 202 15.18 -0.40 -14.73
N ALA A 203 16.48 -0.68 -14.79
CA ALA A 203 17.52 0.32 -14.55
C ALA A 203 17.53 1.49 -15.56
N ASP A 204 17.16 1.21 -16.81
CA ASP A 204 17.10 2.19 -17.90
C ASP A 204 15.72 2.87 -18.04
N PHE A 205 14.79 2.55 -17.14
CA PHE A 205 13.43 3.03 -17.21
C PHE A 205 13.34 4.55 -17.18
N VAL A 206 12.76 5.12 -18.23
CA VAL A 206 12.61 6.58 -18.37
C VAL A 206 11.24 7.01 -17.85
N MET A 207 11.26 7.83 -16.80
CA MET A 207 10.05 8.48 -16.28
C MET A 207 10.30 9.93 -15.92
N ALA A 208 9.21 10.70 -15.90
CA ALA A 208 9.23 12.05 -15.35
C ALA A 208 9.46 11.98 -13.83
N GLN A 209 10.31 12.85 -13.33
CA GLN A 209 10.61 12.97 -11.90
C GLN A 209 10.47 14.43 -11.49
N PRO A 210 9.98 14.71 -10.27
CA PRO A 210 9.93 16.07 -9.77
C PRO A 210 11.35 16.63 -9.63
N PRO A 211 11.53 17.96 -9.71
CA PRO A 211 12.83 18.60 -9.50
C PRO A 211 13.43 18.18 -8.16
N GLN A 212 14.66 17.70 -8.20
CA GLN A 212 15.37 17.28 -7.00
C GLN A 212 16.19 18.44 -6.43
N PRO A 213 16.23 18.64 -5.11
CA PRO A 213 17.19 19.56 -4.51
C PRO A 213 18.62 19.12 -4.85
N ARG A 214 19.51 20.09 -5.11
CA ARG A 214 20.90 19.83 -5.53
C ARG A 214 21.72 19.09 -4.48
N GLU A 215 21.42 19.33 -3.21
CA GLU A 215 21.99 18.64 -2.06
C GLU A 215 20.86 18.43 -1.05
N TRP A 216 20.84 17.28 -0.39
CA TRP A 216 20.03 17.08 0.80
C TRP A 216 20.85 17.57 1.98
N PRO A 217 20.54 18.74 2.56
CA PRO A 217 21.22 19.14 3.77
C PRO A 217 20.88 18.11 4.85
N PRO A 218 21.87 17.41 5.45
CA PRO A 218 21.61 16.56 6.61
C PRO A 218 20.92 17.41 7.69
N LEU A 219 19.98 16.80 8.44
CA LEU A 219 19.19 17.51 9.45
C LEU A 219 20.08 18.04 10.60
N ALA A 220 21.32 17.53 10.73
CA ALA A 220 22.33 18.01 11.66
C ALA A 220 23.77 17.89 11.08
N PRO A 221 24.28 18.88 10.31
CA PRO A 221 25.61 18.81 9.72
C PRO A 221 26.75 18.66 10.74
N GLU A 222 26.58 19.16 11.97
CA GLU A 222 27.58 19.06 13.04
C GLU A 222 27.71 17.65 13.65
N ARG A 223 26.74 16.77 13.44
CA ARG A 223 26.78 15.38 13.95
C ARG A 223 27.48 14.41 13.01
N HIS A 224 27.86 14.84 11.81
CA HIS A 224 28.38 13.98 10.74
C HIS A 224 29.79 14.40 10.32
N ALA A 225 30.74 14.32 11.26
CA ALA A 225 32.15 14.28 10.91
C ALA A 225 32.45 12.89 10.31
N ASN A 226 32.20 12.72 9.02
CA ASN A 226 32.65 11.51 8.32
C ASN A 226 34.16 11.62 8.11
N THR A 227 34.89 10.68 8.72
CA THR A 227 36.27 10.34 8.36
C THR A 227 36.29 10.05 6.86
N ARG A 228 37.08 10.79 6.08
CA ARG A 228 37.35 10.46 4.68
C ARG A 228 37.83 9.01 4.62
N LEU A 229 36.99 8.10 4.13
CA LEU A 229 37.48 6.82 3.63
C LEU A 229 38.33 7.15 2.41
N ASN A 230 39.62 6.84 2.51
CA ASN A 230 40.58 7.11 1.45
C ASN A 230 40.09 6.47 0.15
N ASN A 231 39.97 7.28 -0.91
CA ASN A 231 39.73 6.82 -2.27
C ASN A 231 40.70 5.68 -2.61
N PRO A 232 40.22 4.48 -2.94
CA PRO A 232 41.01 3.59 -3.76
C PRO A 232 41.07 4.22 -5.16
N THR A 233 42.29 4.43 -5.61
CA THR A 233 42.63 4.84 -6.97
C THR A 233 41.86 3.99 -7.99
N VAL A 234 41.33 4.67 -9.00
CA VAL A 234 40.76 4.11 -10.22
C VAL A 234 41.57 2.91 -10.71
N GLY A 235 40.94 1.74 -10.70
CA GLY A 235 41.36 0.57 -11.45
C GLY A 235 40.28 0.28 -12.49
N ASP A 236 40.66 0.45 -13.76
CA ASP A 236 39.83 0.18 -14.92
C ASP A 236 39.29 -1.27 -14.94
N ASP A 237 38.11 -1.39 -15.56
CA ASP A 237 37.56 -2.57 -16.23
C ASP A 237 37.03 -3.73 -15.35
N TYR A 238 35.80 -3.54 -14.84
CA TYR A 238 34.84 -4.64 -14.72
C TYR A 238 33.48 -4.16 -15.25
N ARG A 239 33.36 -4.08 -16.59
CA ARG A 239 32.05 -4.04 -17.25
C ARG A 239 31.37 -5.41 -17.08
N MET A 240 30.78 -5.64 -15.90
CA MET A 240 29.73 -6.64 -15.79
C MET A 240 28.55 -6.19 -16.67
N PRO A 241 27.87 -7.10 -17.38
CA PRO A 241 26.72 -6.72 -18.20
C PRO A 241 25.73 -5.99 -17.31
N ILE A 242 25.35 -4.78 -17.72
CA ILE A 242 24.16 -4.14 -17.17
C ILE A 242 23.03 -5.11 -17.57
N HIS A 243 22.38 -5.73 -16.59
CA HIS A 243 21.11 -6.39 -16.84
C HIS A 243 20.10 -5.26 -17.03
N GLU A 244 20.05 -4.69 -18.24
CA GLU A 244 19.23 -3.51 -18.57
C GLU A 244 17.76 -3.75 -18.21
N ASP A 245 17.29 -5.00 -18.28
CA ASP A 245 15.93 -5.41 -17.95
C ASP A 245 15.60 -5.51 -16.45
N LEU A 246 16.60 -5.40 -15.55
CA LEU A 246 16.41 -5.54 -14.10
C LEU A 246 16.83 -4.25 -13.37
N PRO A 247 16.20 -3.92 -12.24
CA PRO A 247 16.70 -2.84 -11.39
C PRO A 247 18.08 -3.16 -10.83
N PRO A 248 18.85 -2.14 -10.43
CA PRO A 248 20.09 -2.35 -9.69
C PRO A 248 19.89 -3.15 -8.40
N SER A 249 20.92 -3.91 -8.02
CA SER A 249 20.99 -4.61 -6.74
C SER A 249 21.33 -3.63 -5.60
N GLY A 250 21.01 -4.01 -4.36
CA GLY A 250 21.47 -3.31 -3.17
C GLY A 250 20.37 -2.63 -2.34
N ALA A 251 19.08 -2.84 -2.62
CA ALA A 251 17.99 -2.24 -1.85
C ALA A 251 16.97 -3.26 -1.34
N CYS A 252 16.24 -2.88 -0.30
CA CYS A 252 15.06 -3.57 0.21
C CYS A 252 13.84 -2.65 0.12
N ALA A 253 12.72 -3.18 -0.39
CA ALA A 253 11.40 -2.60 -0.14
C ALA A 253 10.69 -3.37 0.96
N GLY A 254 10.16 -2.65 1.95
CA GLY A 254 9.33 -3.20 3.00
C GLY A 254 7.88 -2.76 2.87
N ILE A 255 6.95 -3.69 3.06
CA ILE A 255 5.50 -3.44 3.21
C ILE A 255 5.06 -4.17 4.45
N PHE A 256 4.71 -3.44 5.51
CA PHE A 256 4.57 -4.06 6.82
C PHE A 256 3.55 -3.37 7.72
N THR A 257 3.00 -4.16 8.65
CA THR A 257 2.28 -3.60 9.80
C THR A 257 3.26 -3.39 10.94
N TYR A 258 3.19 -2.24 11.62
CA TYR A 258 4.15 -1.91 12.67
C TYR A 258 3.49 -1.34 13.92
N HIS A 259 3.79 -1.93 15.08
CA HIS A 259 3.57 -1.32 16.39
C HIS A 259 4.92 -1.03 17.07
N ASP A 260 5.75 -2.06 17.12
CA ASP A 260 7.12 -2.03 17.62
C ASP A 260 7.92 -3.20 17.01
N ARG A 261 9.21 -3.27 17.35
CA ARG A 261 10.17 -4.29 16.84
C ARG A 261 9.82 -5.76 17.14
N ILE A 262 8.76 -6.04 17.88
CA ILE A 262 8.34 -7.42 18.21
C ILE A 262 6.89 -7.72 17.80
N THR A 263 6.21 -6.72 17.21
CA THR A 263 4.80 -6.76 16.85
C THR A 263 4.68 -6.16 15.46
N GLU A 264 5.11 -6.95 14.48
CA GLU A 264 5.25 -6.55 13.09
C GLU A 264 5.10 -7.77 12.17
N SER A 265 4.56 -7.54 10.98
CA SER A 265 4.39 -8.54 9.91
C SER A 265 4.88 -7.94 8.61
N ASP A 266 5.76 -8.64 7.92
CA ASP A 266 6.58 -8.10 6.83
C ASP A 266 6.32 -8.77 5.49
N ILE A 267 6.43 -7.96 4.45
CA ILE A 267 6.75 -8.36 3.08
C ILE A 267 8.00 -7.57 2.71
N GLU A 268 9.12 -8.27 2.50
CA GLU A 268 10.38 -7.67 2.09
C GLU A 268 10.85 -8.21 0.74
N ILE A 269 11.16 -7.29 -0.17
CA ILE A 269 11.68 -7.59 -1.51
C ILE A 269 13.08 -7.00 -1.62
N LEU A 270 14.08 -7.86 -1.79
CA LEU A 270 15.47 -7.46 -1.92
C LEU A 270 15.89 -7.50 -3.38
N THR A 271 16.38 -6.38 -3.92
CA THR A 271 16.80 -6.32 -5.34
C THR A 271 18.06 -7.11 -5.65
N ARG A 272 18.76 -7.60 -4.62
CA ARG A 272 19.90 -8.52 -4.78
C ARG A 272 19.47 -9.96 -5.02
N ASP A 273 18.27 -10.32 -4.60
CA ASP A 273 17.78 -11.69 -4.71
C ASP A 273 17.20 -11.91 -6.11
N PRO A 274 17.07 -13.17 -6.57
CA PRO A 274 16.38 -13.46 -7.81
C PRO A 274 14.99 -12.82 -7.84
N SER A 275 14.52 -12.41 -9.02
CA SER A 275 13.28 -11.64 -9.16
C SER A 275 12.00 -12.38 -8.74
N HIS A 276 12.08 -13.67 -8.46
CA HIS A 276 11.01 -14.50 -7.93
C HIS A 276 11.08 -14.73 -6.42
N ILE A 277 11.99 -14.07 -5.70
CA ILE A 277 12.18 -14.27 -4.26
C ILE A 277 11.60 -13.10 -3.46
N VAL A 278 10.85 -13.42 -2.41
CA VAL A 278 10.30 -12.49 -1.43
C VAL A 278 10.48 -13.08 -0.02
N HIS A 279 10.68 -12.21 0.96
CA HIS A 279 10.80 -12.58 2.37
C HIS A 279 9.53 -12.20 3.11
N TYR A 280 9.00 -13.13 3.88
CA TYR A 280 7.85 -12.92 4.75
C TYR A 280 8.24 -13.19 6.19
N ALA A 281 7.81 -12.36 7.13
CA ALA A 281 8.12 -12.55 8.54
C ALA A 281 7.02 -12.05 9.46
N ASN A 282 6.92 -12.65 10.65
CA ASN A 282 6.37 -11.99 11.83
C ASN A 282 7.52 -11.77 12.82
N GLN A 283 7.78 -10.52 13.21
CA GLN A 283 8.95 -10.16 14.01
C GLN A 283 8.83 -10.58 15.49
N PRO A 284 9.96 -10.77 16.20
CA PRO A 284 11.32 -10.83 15.66
C PRO A 284 11.55 -12.15 14.91
N ASP A 285 12.31 -12.07 13.82
CA ASP A 285 12.74 -13.23 13.03
C ASP A 285 14.21 -13.63 13.24
N TYR A 286 14.99 -12.79 13.93
CA TYR A 286 16.37 -13.05 14.28
C TYR A 286 16.64 -12.84 15.77
N ASP A 287 17.41 -13.74 16.36
CA ASP A 287 17.93 -13.62 17.73
C ASP A 287 19.41 -13.18 17.68
N PHE A 288 19.64 -11.90 18.01
CA PHE A 288 20.97 -11.31 18.07
C PHE A 288 21.83 -11.83 19.23
N GLU A 289 21.25 -12.43 20.27
CA GLU A 289 22.02 -13.01 21.38
C GLU A 289 22.64 -14.35 20.98
N THR A 290 21.89 -15.16 20.22
CA THR A 290 22.33 -16.49 19.77
C THR A 290 22.87 -16.53 18.34
N ASP A 291 22.76 -15.40 17.62
CA ASP A 291 23.18 -15.22 16.23
C ASP A 291 22.50 -16.24 15.29
N ARG A 292 21.17 -16.35 15.41
CA ARG A 292 20.37 -17.34 14.68
C ARG A 292 18.99 -16.80 14.30
N GLU A 293 18.51 -17.25 13.15
CA GLU A 293 17.11 -17.11 12.76
C GLU A 293 16.18 -17.85 13.74
N ILE A 294 15.03 -17.24 14.03
CA ILE A 294 14.02 -17.82 14.91
C ILE A 294 13.14 -18.78 14.09
N PRO A 295 13.09 -20.08 14.44
CA PRO A 295 12.33 -21.06 13.67
C PRO A 295 10.85 -20.69 13.55
N GLY A 296 10.35 -20.65 12.30
CA GLY A 296 8.95 -20.36 12.00
C GLY A 296 8.58 -18.88 12.00
N ALA A 297 9.53 -17.98 12.28
CA ALA A 297 9.29 -16.53 12.25
C ALA A 297 9.26 -15.96 10.83
N SER A 298 10.16 -16.42 9.96
CA SER A 298 10.29 -15.93 8.59
C SER A 298 10.43 -17.05 7.56
N THR A 299 10.10 -16.76 6.30
CA THR A 299 10.37 -17.64 5.15
C THR A 299 10.78 -16.85 3.92
N ILE A 300 11.76 -17.40 3.21
CA ILE A 300 12.16 -17.00 1.87
C ILE A 300 11.29 -17.80 0.90
N ALA A 301 10.38 -17.11 0.20
CA ALA A 301 9.39 -17.73 -0.67
C ALA A 301 9.64 -17.42 -2.14
N GLU A 302 9.29 -18.38 -2.99
CA GLU A 302 9.22 -18.19 -4.44
C GLU A 302 7.81 -17.71 -4.84
N ILE A 303 7.72 -16.64 -5.63
CA ILE A 303 6.47 -16.04 -6.08
C ILE A 303 6.20 -16.34 -7.56
N PRO A 304 4.92 -16.46 -7.98
CA PRO A 304 4.54 -16.99 -9.31
C PRO A 304 4.92 -16.08 -10.48
N VAL A 305 5.16 -14.79 -10.21
CA VAL A 305 5.56 -13.78 -11.20
C VAL A 305 6.72 -12.98 -10.61
N PRO A 306 7.65 -12.46 -11.43
CA PRO A 306 8.77 -11.73 -10.88
C PRO A 306 8.29 -10.38 -10.32
N TRP A 307 8.89 -9.90 -9.23
CA TRP A 307 8.53 -8.61 -8.61
C TRP A 307 8.86 -7.38 -9.48
N THR A 308 9.47 -7.58 -10.66
CA THR A 308 9.61 -6.57 -11.72
C THR A 308 8.38 -6.47 -12.63
N THR A 309 7.39 -7.35 -12.48
CA THR A 309 6.09 -7.30 -13.16
C THR A 309 5.01 -6.83 -12.20
N TRP A 310 4.01 -6.09 -12.70
CA TRP A 310 2.89 -5.64 -11.87
C TRP A 310 2.16 -6.83 -11.23
N ALA A 311 2.27 -6.93 -9.90
CA ALA A 311 1.64 -7.96 -9.10
C ALA A 311 1.03 -7.36 -7.82
N THR A 312 -0.05 -7.97 -7.35
CA THR A 312 -0.68 -7.58 -6.08
C THR A 312 -0.15 -8.44 -4.96
N HIS A 313 0.66 -7.83 -4.09
CA HIS A 313 1.12 -8.42 -2.86
C HIS A 313 0.10 -8.14 -1.76
N ARG A 314 -0.31 -9.19 -1.05
CA ARG A 314 -1.36 -9.11 -0.03
C ARG A 314 -0.91 -9.72 1.28
N LEU A 315 -1.17 -9.01 2.38
CA LEU A 315 -1.05 -9.50 3.75
C LEU A 315 -2.44 -9.52 4.39
N ASP A 316 -2.91 -10.71 4.71
CA ASP A 316 -4.06 -10.91 5.60
C ASP A 316 -3.55 -11.09 7.03
N TRP A 317 -3.94 -10.16 7.90
CA TRP A 317 -3.65 -10.18 9.33
C TRP A 317 -4.95 -10.47 10.09
N PHE A 318 -5.17 -11.75 10.40
CA PHE A 318 -6.31 -12.25 11.18
C PHE A 318 -5.92 -12.51 12.64
N PRO A 319 -6.88 -12.82 13.55
CA PRO A 319 -6.59 -13.04 14.98
C PRO A 319 -5.41 -13.98 15.24
N ASP A 320 -5.38 -15.11 14.55
CA ASP A 320 -4.51 -16.24 14.87
C ASP A 320 -3.53 -16.58 13.73
N ILE A 321 -3.59 -15.84 12.60
CA ILE A 321 -2.77 -16.13 11.42
C ILE A 321 -2.42 -14.86 10.63
N SER A 322 -1.15 -14.74 10.23
CA SER A 322 -0.69 -13.87 9.14
C SER A 322 -0.64 -14.72 7.86
N ARG A 323 -1.20 -14.26 6.75
CA ARG A 323 -1.17 -14.97 5.47
C ARG A 323 -0.74 -14.02 4.35
N TRP A 324 0.22 -14.48 3.55
CA TRP A 324 0.76 -13.73 2.44
C TRP A 324 0.30 -14.34 1.11
N LEU A 325 -0.13 -13.47 0.21
CA LEU A 325 -0.62 -13.85 -1.11
C LEU A 325 0.03 -12.98 -2.19
N VAL A 326 0.16 -13.53 -3.39
CA VAL A 326 0.53 -12.80 -4.61
C VAL A 326 -0.50 -13.13 -5.69
N ASN A 327 -1.16 -12.11 -6.25
CA ASN A 327 -2.25 -12.26 -7.22
C ASN A 327 -3.29 -13.30 -6.76
N ASP A 328 -3.75 -13.14 -5.51
CA ASP A 328 -4.73 -13.99 -4.83
C ASP A 328 -4.32 -15.47 -4.62
N GLN A 329 -3.10 -15.84 -5.01
CA GLN A 329 -2.51 -17.13 -4.67
C GLN A 329 -1.84 -17.05 -3.31
N ILE A 330 -2.23 -17.93 -2.39
CA ILE A 330 -1.56 -18.07 -1.09
C ILE A 330 -0.14 -18.57 -1.31
N ILE A 331 0.83 -17.82 -0.80
CA ILE A 331 2.26 -18.16 -0.86
C ILE A 331 2.73 -18.72 0.49
N ASP A 332 2.38 -18.08 1.59
CA ASP A 332 2.75 -18.53 2.93
C ASP A 332 1.68 -18.16 3.98
N ALA A 333 1.69 -18.85 5.11
CA ALA A 333 0.90 -18.49 6.28
C ALA A 333 1.59 -18.87 7.59
N ARG A 334 1.51 -18.00 8.60
CA ARG A 334 2.21 -18.15 9.88
C ARG A 334 1.32 -17.85 11.07
N THR A 335 1.50 -18.66 12.11
CA THR A 335 0.88 -18.51 13.44
C THR A 335 1.89 -18.06 14.49
N TYR A 336 3.20 -18.10 14.19
CA TYR A 336 4.23 -17.56 15.06
C TYR A 336 4.03 -16.05 15.20
N ARG A 337 3.91 -15.56 16.45
CA ARG A 337 3.82 -14.12 16.79
C ARG A 337 2.97 -13.28 15.84
N VAL A 338 1.79 -13.75 15.49
CA VAL A 338 0.82 -12.92 14.76
C VAL A 338 0.59 -11.64 15.57
N PRO A 339 0.75 -10.44 14.98
CA PRO A 339 0.66 -9.19 15.73
C PRO A 339 -0.65 -9.11 16.51
N ASN A 340 -0.59 -8.72 17.78
CA ASN A 340 -1.75 -8.72 18.67
C ASN A 340 -2.02 -7.35 19.31
N LEU A 341 -1.30 -6.31 18.86
CA LEU A 341 -1.53 -4.91 19.21
C LEU A 341 -1.94 -4.11 17.97
N GLN A 342 -2.47 -2.92 18.20
CA GLN A 342 -2.82 -2.00 17.13
C GLN A 342 -1.56 -1.51 16.41
N SER A 343 -1.60 -1.43 15.08
CA SER A 343 -0.46 -1.09 14.26
C SER A 343 -0.78 0.06 13.30
N MET A 344 0.26 0.67 12.76
CA MET A 344 0.21 1.41 11.50
C MET A 344 0.61 0.51 10.34
N ILE A 345 0.46 1.00 9.11
CA ILE A 345 1.04 0.38 7.92
C ILE A 345 2.16 1.27 7.41
N VAL A 346 3.26 0.65 6.99
CA VAL A 346 4.45 1.34 6.49
C VAL A 346 4.86 0.72 5.16
N LEU A 347 5.17 1.58 4.20
CA LEU A 347 5.82 1.19 2.94
C LEU A 347 7.12 1.98 2.82
N ASN A 348 8.23 1.30 2.59
CA ASN A 348 9.52 1.94 2.39
C ASN A 348 10.35 1.30 1.27
N LEU A 349 11.35 2.04 0.80
CA LEU A 349 12.37 1.57 -0.12
C LEU A 349 13.71 2.16 0.33
N TRP A 350 14.65 1.30 0.67
CA TRP A 350 15.85 1.71 1.39
C TRP A 350 17.06 0.85 1.07
N SER A 351 18.25 1.40 1.32
CA SER A 351 19.54 0.70 1.23
C SER A 351 20.49 1.29 2.25
N ASP A 352 21.29 0.43 2.89
CA ASP A 352 22.24 0.81 3.93
C ASP A 352 23.66 0.27 3.70
N GLY A 353 23.89 -0.41 2.56
CA GLY A 353 25.16 -1.06 2.23
C GLY A 353 25.48 -2.26 3.13
N GLY A 354 24.54 -2.69 3.96
CA GLY A 354 24.71 -3.77 4.91
C GLY A 354 24.55 -5.15 4.27
N LEU A 355 24.76 -6.20 5.07
CA LEU A 355 24.62 -7.58 4.59
C LEU A 355 23.20 -7.90 4.12
N TRP A 356 22.18 -7.27 4.70
CA TRP A 356 20.78 -7.49 4.31
C TRP A 356 20.49 -6.92 2.92
N THR A 357 20.64 -5.61 2.75
CA THR A 357 20.28 -4.94 1.49
C THR A 357 21.30 -5.19 0.37
N GLY A 358 22.57 -5.40 0.72
CA GLY A 358 23.68 -5.33 -0.22
C GLY A 358 24.13 -3.88 -0.43
N ASP A 359 25.11 -3.67 -1.30
CA ASP A 359 25.64 -2.34 -1.61
C ASP A 359 25.16 -1.87 -2.99
N MET A 360 24.59 -0.67 -3.03
CA MET A 360 24.22 0.01 -4.28
C MET A 360 25.45 0.69 -4.88
N ARG A 361 25.61 0.62 -6.21
CA ARG A 361 26.70 1.37 -6.87
C ARG A 361 26.42 2.87 -6.81
N LEU A 362 27.49 3.65 -6.73
CA LEU A 362 27.40 5.11 -6.75
C LEU A 362 26.68 5.60 -8.02
N GLY A 363 25.64 6.42 -7.83
CA GLY A 363 24.81 6.94 -8.90
C GLY A 363 23.59 6.09 -9.26
N ASP A 364 23.55 4.82 -8.83
CA ASP A 364 22.41 3.94 -9.11
C ASP A 364 21.15 4.45 -8.39
N SER A 365 20.01 4.36 -9.08
CA SER A 365 18.69 4.59 -8.53
C SER A 365 17.82 3.35 -8.74
N ILE A 366 17.04 3.02 -7.71
CA ILE A 366 16.07 1.92 -7.75
C ILE A 366 14.69 2.54 -7.49
N TYR A 367 13.70 2.07 -8.25
CA TYR A 367 12.35 2.61 -8.27
C TYR A 367 11.32 1.51 -8.06
N MET A 368 10.44 1.70 -7.10
CA MET A 368 9.26 0.87 -6.88
C MET A 368 8.03 1.68 -7.31
N GLY A 369 7.35 1.22 -8.37
CA GLY A 369 6.06 1.75 -8.81
C GLY A 369 4.91 1.06 -8.09
N ILE A 370 3.86 1.81 -7.76
CA ILE A 370 2.65 1.34 -7.07
C ILE A 370 1.42 1.87 -7.81
N GLU A 371 0.58 0.98 -8.32
CA GLU A 371 -0.68 1.33 -8.98
C GLU A 371 -1.79 1.60 -7.97
N TYR A 372 -1.89 0.80 -6.91
CA TYR A 372 -2.85 1.05 -5.83
C TYR A 372 -2.41 0.45 -4.49
N ILE A 373 -2.98 1.01 -3.43
CA ILE A 373 -3.00 0.42 -2.09
C ILE A 373 -4.46 0.25 -1.69
N GLU A 374 -4.86 -0.97 -1.33
CA GLU A 374 -6.20 -1.28 -0.86
C GLU A 374 -6.11 -1.87 0.55
N LEU A 375 -6.96 -1.36 1.45
CA LEU A 375 -6.98 -1.72 2.84
C LEU A 375 -8.41 -1.93 3.32
N ILE A 376 -8.68 -3.12 3.82
CA ILE A 376 -9.80 -3.34 4.73
C ILE A 376 -9.28 -3.67 6.11
N TYR A 377 -9.96 -3.16 7.13
CA TYR A 377 -9.40 -3.20 8.47
C TYR A 377 -10.46 -3.01 9.55
N ASN A 378 -10.12 -3.44 10.75
CA ASN A 378 -10.76 -3.03 11.99
C ASN A 378 -9.82 -2.09 12.74
N ARG A 379 -10.37 -1.37 13.71
CA ARG A 379 -9.63 -0.52 14.65
C ARG A 379 -9.68 -1.14 16.04
N SER A 380 -8.69 -0.85 16.87
CA SER A 380 -8.70 -1.29 18.27
C SER A 380 -9.92 -0.76 19.06
N SER A 381 -10.47 0.40 18.65
CA SER A 381 -11.73 0.94 19.18
C SER A 381 -12.92 0.04 18.92
N ASP A 382 -12.95 -0.63 17.76
CA ASP A 382 -14.09 -1.42 17.33
C ASP A 382 -14.25 -2.67 18.21
N VAL A 383 -13.12 -3.21 18.69
CA VAL A 383 -13.08 -4.33 19.65
C VAL A 383 -13.47 -3.89 21.06
N ALA A 384 -13.10 -2.67 21.47
CA ALA A 384 -13.45 -2.12 22.78
C ALA A 384 -14.96 -1.88 22.91
N ASP A 385 -15.63 -1.53 21.82
CA ASP A 385 -17.09 -1.35 21.79
C ASP A 385 -17.83 -2.69 21.93
N VAL A 386 -17.33 -3.78 21.31
CA VAL A 386 -17.89 -5.14 21.47
C VAL A 386 -17.82 -5.63 22.92
N LEU A 387 -16.75 -5.31 23.65
CA LEU A 387 -16.61 -5.70 25.07
C LEU A 387 -17.41 -4.81 26.04
N ARG A 388 -17.92 -3.66 25.60
CA ARG A 388 -18.77 -2.75 26.38
C ARG A 388 -20.26 -2.96 26.14
N ALA A 389 -20.63 -3.78 25.16
CA ALA A 389 -22.00 -4.19 24.94
C ALA A 389 -22.53 -4.91 26.19
N PRO A 390 -23.66 -4.49 26.78
CA PRO A 390 -24.26 -5.24 27.87
C PRO A 390 -24.61 -6.65 27.37
N PRO A 391 -24.42 -7.70 28.18
CA PRO A 391 -24.68 -9.07 27.76
C PRO A 391 -26.14 -9.20 27.31
N GLN A 392 -26.35 -9.62 26.06
CA GLN A 392 -27.66 -10.02 25.59
C GLN A 392 -28.07 -11.28 26.34
N ASN A 393 -29.02 -11.14 27.27
CA ASN A 393 -29.63 -12.29 27.94
C ASN A 393 -30.27 -13.21 26.90
N PRO A 394 -29.90 -14.51 26.84
CA PRO A 394 -30.66 -15.48 26.08
C PRO A 394 -31.91 -15.88 26.87
N LEU A 395 -33.05 -15.88 26.18
CA LEU A 395 -34.37 -16.40 26.59
C LEU A 395 -35.21 -15.47 27.49
N GLN A 396 -36.24 -14.87 26.90
CA GLN A 396 -37.47 -14.54 27.62
C GLN A 396 -38.66 -15.11 26.85
N ASN A 397 -39.14 -16.27 27.30
CA ASN A 397 -40.46 -16.79 26.96
C ASN A 397 -41.52 -15.84 27.53
N ASP A 398 -42.55 -15.58 26.73
CA ASP A 398 -43.78 -14.90 27.10
C ASP A 398 -44.46 -15.57 28.31
N ILE A 399 -44.51 -14.86 29.45
CA ILE A 399 -45.59 -15.04 30.44
C ILE A 399 -45.94 -13.66 31.03
N ASN A 400 -47.15 -13.20 30.67
CA ASN A 400 -47.88 -12.08 31.26
C ASN A 400 -48.10 -12.28 32.77
N ILE A 401 -47.63 -11.34 33.62
CA ILE A 401 -48.30 -10.94 34.87
C ILE A 401 -47.92 -9.47 35.20
N ASP A 402 -48.93 -8.60 35.27
CA ASP A 402 -48.97 -7.32 36.00
C ASP A 402 -50.07 -7.51 37.09
N PRO A 403 -50.05 -6.92 38.32
CA PRO A 403 -49.85 -5.49 38.58
C PRO A 403 -49.05 -5.10 39.84
N GLY A 404 -48.49 -3.87 39.86
CA GLY A 404 -48.26 -3.17 41.13
C GLY A 404 -47.19 -2.07 41.18
N GLN A 405 -47.66 -0.82 41.11
CA GLN A 405 -47.01 0.48 41.37
C GLN A 405 -45.93 0.53 42.49
N SER A 406 -44.83 1.26 42.25
CA SER A 406 -44.49 2.51 43.00
C SER A 406 -43.18 3.19 42.55
N SER A 407 -43.34 4.38 41.95
CA SER A 407 -42.63 5.67 42.15
C SER A 407 -41.10 5.86 42.10
N ALA A 408 -40.75 6.89 41.31
CA ALA A 408 -39.66 7.88 41.40
C ALA A 408 -38.26 7.41 40.94
N SER A 409 -37.50 8.13 40.09
CA SER A 409 -37.44 9.55 39.75
C SER A 409 -36.66 9.75 38.44
N ASP A 410 -37.12 10.65 37.58
CA ASP A 410 -36.54 11.02 36.27
C ASP A 410 -36.07 12.50 36.30
N PRO A 411 -34.92 12.85 35.72
CA PRO A 411 -34.69 14.20 35.24
C PRO A 411 -34.46 14.23 33.71
N GLY A 412 -35.44 14.79 32.99
CA GLY A 412 -35.16 15.75 31.93
C GLY A 412 -35.51 15.37 30.48
N HIS A 413 -36.74 14.97 30.19
CA HIS A 413 -37.22 14.88 28.81
C HIS A 413 -37.57 16.27 28.24
N PHE A 414 -36.71 16.85 27.39
CA PHE A 414 -37.07 17.99 26.56
C PHE A 414 -37.96 17.52 25.41
N ILE A 415 -39.21 18.02 25.35
CA ILE A 415 -40.15 17.72 24.26
C ILE A 415 -40.06 18.85 23.22
N CYS A 416 -39.55 18.53 22.02
CA CYS A 416 -39.61 19.43 20.88
C CYS A 416 -41.07 19.53 20.38
N LYS A 417 -41.61 20.75 20.33
CA LYS A 417 -42.96 20.99 19.79
C LYS A 417 -42.95 20.91 18.25
N PRO A 418 -44.04 20.48 17.60
CA PRO A 418 -44.10 20.36 16.15
C PRO A 418 -44.32 21.74 15.51
N GLY A 419 -43.40 22.15 14.64
CA GLY A 419 -43.53 23.33 13.80
C GLY A 419 -42.25 24.18 13.76
N LYS A 420 -41.62 24.20 12.58
CA LYS A 420 -40.35 24.84 12.19
C LYS A 420 -39.09 24.02 12.53
N GLU A 421 -38.60 23.33 11.50
CA GLU A 421 -37.35 22.57 11.49
C GLU A 421 -36.14 23.49 11.70
N GLY A 422 -35.64 23.54 12.93
CA GLY A 422 -34.37 24.16 13.29
C GLY A 422 -33.22 23.15 13.22
N ARG A 423 -32.07 23.58 12.68
CA ARG A 423 -30.86 22.76 12.41
C ARG A 423 -30.28 22.02 13.64
N GLU A 424 -30.65 22.37 14.86
CA GLU A 424 -30.17 21.72 16.08
C GLU A 424 -30.81 20.35 16.36
N CYS A 425 -32.06 20.10 15.95
CA CYS A 425 -32.69 18.78 16.13
C CYS A 425 -32.16 17.72 15.15
N ARG A 426 -31.63 18.12 13.98
CA ARG A 426 -30.97 17.17 13.06
C ARG A 426 -29.65 16.66 13.63
N LYS A 427 -28.85 17.52 14.27
CA LYS A 427 -27.55 17.10 14.84
C LYS A 427 -27.67 16.01 15.91
N HIS A 428 -28.71 16.04 16.73
CA HIS A 428 -28.90 15.01 17.78
C HIS A 428 -29.52 13.69 17.30
N LYS A 429 -30.24 13.70 16.16
CA LYS A 429 -30.77 12.46 15.56
C LYS A 429 -29.69 11.63 14.85
N PHE A 430 -28.58 12.24 14.43
CA PHE A 430 -27.42 11.53 13.88
C PHE A 430 -26.45 11.00 14.95
N LEU A 431 -26.51 11.53 16.18
CA LEU A 431 -25.67 11.08 17.31
C LEU A 431 -26.26 9.90 18.11
N THR A 432 -27.43 9.41 17.73
CA THR A 432 -28.16 8.37 18.47
C THR A 432 -28.68 7.24 17.57
N ARG A 433 -28.02 6.99 16.44
CA ARG A 433 -28.13 5.67 15.80
C ARG A 433 -27.22 4.71 16.56
N PRO A 434 -27.75 3.64 17.16
CA PRO A 434 -26.91 2.54 17.60
C PRO A 434 -26.15 2.05 16.36
N ARG A 435 -24.81 2.06 16.39
CA ARG A 435 -24.04 1.30 15.39
C ARG A 435 -24.39 -0.16 15.61
N ALA A 436 -25.18 -0.72 14.70
CA ALA A 436 -25.65 -2.09 14.80
C ALA A 436 -24.45 -3.05 14.85
N GLU A 437 -24.40 -3.88 15.89
CA GLU A 437 -23.38 -4.88 16.19
C GLU A 437 -23.43 -6.11 15.26
N SER A 438 -24.13 -6.04 14.13
CA SER A 438 -24.25 -7.13 13.17
C SER A 438 -24.07 -6.61 11.75
N CYS A 439 -23.12 -7.20 11.02
CA CYS A 439 -22.99 -6.95 9.60
C CYS A 439 -24.22 -7.46 8.86
N HIS A 440 -25.09 -6.55 8.42
CA HIS A 440 -26.32 -6.90 7.69
C HIS A 440 -26.05 -7.07 6.19
N LYS A 441 -25.21 -6.21 5.62
CA LYS A 441 -24.76 -6.31 4.23
C LYS A 441 -23.24 -6.40 4.13
N SER A 442 -22.74 -7.62 4.01
CA SER A 442 -21.33 -7.89 3.78
C SER A 442 -20.97 -7.84 2.31
N CYS A 443 -19.87 -7.19 1.96
CA CYS A 443 -19.32 -7.18 0.62
C CYS A 443 -17.97 -7.91 0.61
N ASN A 444 -17.80 -8.88 -0.29
CA ASN A 444 -16.49 -9.49 -0.51
C ASN A 444 -15.71 -8.61 -1.48
N ILE A 445 -14.63 -7.99 -1.00
CA ILE A 445 -13.89 -7.02 -1.81
C ILE A 445 -13.13 -7.66 -2.97
N ASP A 446 -12.93 -8.98 -2.98
CA ASP A 446 -12.27 -9.67 -4.09
C ASP A 446 -13.24 -9.96 -5.26
N GLU A 447 -14.53 -9.59 -5.13
CA GLU A 447 -15.54 -9.71 -6.19
C GLU A 447 -15.72 -8.41 -7.01
N PHE A 448 -15.05 -7.32 -6.63
CA PHE A 448 -15.21 -5.97 -7.21
C PHE A 448 -14.05 -5.52 -8.08
#